data_AF-T2JTV8-F1
#
_entry.id   AF-T2JTV8-F1
#
_cell.length_a   1.000
_cell.length_b   1.000
_cell.length_c   1.000
_cell.angle_alpha   90.00
_cell.angle_beta   90.00
_cell.angle_gamma   90.00
#
_symmetry.space_group_name_H-M   'P 1'
#
loop_
_entity.id
_entity.type
_entity.pdbx_description
1 polymer ?
#
loop_
_entity_poly.entity_id
_entity_poly.type
_entity_poly.pdbx_seq_one_letter_code
_entity_poly.pdbx_strand_id
1 'polypeptide(L)'
;MNWLLLFLLGAFTYYLAQKTVAPITRTPLWIIWLVMMMPAVVWTIWYEINGEDQQIPLPIIIIPLVIGFTLYVWLIRLGKISSSDQPKETVQNSQPKLENIEQPPQDSEKIRPITATEEKSLRDCFPWEVYYLQNVDYRPQGILCRGKLRTAPEKAYKSIKKNIEKVFGDRFLILFQEGLQEKPFFALVPNPWSKNESEKNSDEEKLKRPVFALTLLLLTLLTTTIIGTVAIVGVAQETLNTDPSLLLKGLPYSLGLITILGIHELSHYFTAVRYKIATTLPYFIPIPFFLGTFGAFIQMKAPVPHRKALFDVAVAGPLGGFIVTIPLLIWGISLSDIVPLPTVESASLLNVEALDPRFSFLFAILVKLVLGSSFVAEKPFIFIL
;
A
#
# COMPACT_ATOMS: atom_id res chain seq x y z
N MET A 1 23.40 -9.51 28.04
CA MET A 1 23.20 -10.22 26.75
C MET A 1 23.54 -9.34 25.52
N ASN A 2 24.12 -8.14 25.70
CA ASN A 2 23.94 -7.05 24.73
C ASN A 2 25.05 -6.95 23.66
N TRP A 3 26.27 -7.41 23.94
CA TRP A 3 27.40 -7.33 23.00
C TRP A 3 27.28 -8.27 21.79
N LEU A 4 26.72 -9.47 21.99
CA LEU A 4 26.48 -10.42 20.89
C LEU A 4 25.38 -9.90 19.95
N LEU A 5 24.34 -9.27 20.51
CA LEU A 5 23.27 -8.63 19.75
C LEU A 5 23.80 -7.42 18.97
N LEU A 6 24.66 -6.59 19.59
CA LEU A 6 25.29 -5.46 18.92
C LEU A 6 26.22 -5.91 17.77
N PHE A 7 26.94 -7.01 17.95
CA PHE A 7 27.79 -7.58 16.89
C PHE A 7 26.94 -8.11 15.71
N LEU A 8 25.86 -8.85 16.00
CA LEU A 8 24.92 -9.32 14.97
C LEU A 8 24.23 -8.17 14.23
N LEU A 9 23.75 -7.16 14.97
CA LEU A 9 23.15 -5.96 14.40
C LEU A 9 24.16 -5.18 13.55
N GLY A 10 25.42 -5.09 14.01
CA GLY A 10 26.52 -4.47 13.28
C GLY A 10 26.83 -5.16 11.96
N ALA A 11 26.91 -6.50 11.96
CA ALA A 11 27.14 -7.28 10.74
C ALA A 11 25.97 -7.13 9.74
N PHE A 12 24.73 -7.17 10.24
CA PHE A 12 23.54 -7.02 9.41
C PHE A 12 23.43 -5.62 8.79
N THR A 13 23.65 -4.56 9.58
CA THR A 13 23.61 -3.18 9.09
C THR A 13 24.74 -2.89 8.10
N TYR A 14 25.94 -3.46 8.29
CA TYR A 14 27.03 -3.35 7.32
C TYR A 14 26.68 -3.98 5.98
N TYR A 15 26.13 -5.20 6.00
CA TYR A 15 25.68 -5.89 4.80
C TYR A 15 24.55 -5.14 4.09
N LEU A 16 23.59 -4.58 4.84
CA LEU A 16 22.50 -3.80 4.28
C LEU A 16 23.03 -2.51 3.63
N ALA A 17 23.95 -1.80 4.29
CA ALA A 17 24.58 -0.60 3.75
C ALA A 17 25.41 -0.90 2.49
N GLN A 18 26.09 -2.05 2.44
CA GLN A 18 26.83 -2.50 1.26
C GLN A 18 25.90 -2.70 0.04
N LYS A 19 24.71 -3.26 0.24
CA LYS A 19 23.76 -3.50 -0.87
C LYS A 19 23.00 -2.24 -1.31
N THR A 20 22.68 -1.36 -0.37
CA THR A 20 21.76 -0.25 -0.60
C THR A 20 22.46 1.08 -0.86
N VAL A 21 23.54 1.38 -0.12
CA VAL A 21 24.19 2.72 -0.14
C VAL A 21 25.48 2.73 -0.97
N ALA A 22 26.24 1.63 -0.99
CA ALA A 22 27.48 1.53 -1.78
C ALA A 22 27.34 1.90 -3.28
N PRO A 23 26.23 1.58 -4.00
CA PRO A 23 26.09 1.99 -5.40
C PRO A 23 25.69 3.47 -5.59
N ILE A 24 25.34 4.19 -4.51
CA ILE A 24 24.74 5.54 -4.58
C ILE A 24 25.74 6.62 -4.18
N THR A 25 26.77 6.29 -3.39
CA THR A 25 27.68 7.28 -2.79
C THR A 25 29.15 6.87 -2.86
N ARG A 26 30.06 7.84 -3.11
CA ARG A 26 31.52 7.66 -3.00
C ARG A 26 32.05 7.69 -1.56
N THR A 27 31.22 8.01 -0.57
CA THR A 27 31.65 8.00 0.84
C THR A 27 32.04 6.58 1.27
N PRO A 28 33.15 6.42 2.00
CA PRO A 28 33.61 5.10 2.41
C PRO A 28 32.58 4.44 3.33
N LEU A 29 32.25 3.19 3.03
CA LEU A 29 31.14 2.45 3.63
C LEU A 29 31.26 2.34 5.16
N TRP A 30 32.49 2.25 5.69
CA TRP A 30 32.74 2.16 7.13
C TRP A 30 32.29 3.41 7.90
N ILE A 31 32.34 4.60 7.28
CA ILE A 31 31.88 5.86 7.91
C ILE A 31 30.35 5.89 7.99
N ILE A 32 29.67 5.51 6.89
CA ILE A 32 28.20 5.43 6.86
C ILE A 32 27.72 4.41 7.90
N TRP A 33 28.38 3.25 7.95
CA TRP A 33 28.07 2.21 8.92
C TRP A 33 28.24 2.68 10.37
N LEU A 34 29.34 3.38 10.69
CA LEU A 34 29.59 3.91 12.03
C LEU A 34 28.49 4.89 12.46
N VAL A 35 28.05 5.76 11.55
CA VAL A 35 26.96 6.71 11.82
C VAL A 35 25.63 5.99 12.05
N MET A 36 25.34 4.93 11.30
CA MET A 36 24.13 4.11 11.51
C MET A 36 24.15 3.35 12.84
N MET A 37 25.32 2.92 13.31
CA MET A 37 25.48 2.19 14.57
C MET A 37 25.55 3.10 15.81
N MET A 38 25.67 4.42 15.63
CA MET A 38 25.87 5.37 16.73
C MET A 38 24.80 5.31 17.82
N PRO A 39 23.48 5.25 17.53
CA PRO A 39 22.46 5.12 18.58
C PRO A 39 22.56 3.80 19.35
N ALA A 40 22.79 2.69 18.65
CA ALA A 40 22.91 1.37 19.27
C ALA A 40 24.13 1.28 20.21
N VAL A 41 25.25 1.89 19.82
CA VAL A 41 26.47 1.96 20.65
C VAL A 41 26.24 2.84 21.88
N VAL A 42 25.64 4.02 21.72
CA VAL A 42 25.35 4.94 22.84
C VAL A 42 24.43 4.30 23.87
N TRP A 43 23.38 3.61 23.44
CA TRP A 43 22.47 2.92 24.36
C TRP A 43 23.11 1.73 25.06
N THR A 44 23.95 0.97 24.36
CA THR A 44 24.66 -0.17 24.97
C THR A 44 25.65 0.30 26.02
N ILE A 45 26.40 1.38 25.77
CA ILE A 45 27.30 1.99 26.75
C ILE A 45 26.52 2.53 27.96
N TRP A 46 25.34 3.12 27.73
CA TRP A 46 24.49 3.61 28.81
C TRP A 46 24.04 2.49 29.75
N TYR A 47 23.64 1.35 29.20
CA TYR A 47 23.23 0.18 29.99
C TYR A 47 24.40 -0.43 30.78
N GLU A 48 25.61 -0.43 30.24
CA GLU A 48 26.81 -0.93 30.95
C GLU A 48 27.21 -0.03 32.13
N ILE A 49 26.95 1.29 32.06
CA ILE A 49 27.32 2.24 33.11
C ILE A 49 26.26 2.32 34.22
N ASN A 50 24.97 2.31 33.86
CA ASN A 50 23.87 2.58 34.81
C ASN A 50 23.07 1.32 35.22
N GLY A 51 23.41 0.15 34.66
CA GLY A 51 22.70 -1.10 34.91
C GLY A 51 21.39 -1.22 34.10
N GLU A 52 20.93 -2.45 33.89
CA GLU A 52 19.76 -2.77 33.06
C GLU A 52 18.42 -2.36 33.71
N ASP A 53 18.41 -2.09 35.02
CA ASP A 53 17.19 -1.81 35.79
C ASP A 53 16.73 -0.33 35.72
N GLN A 54 17.55 0.57 35.16
CA GLN A 54 17.21 1.99 35.06
C GLN A 54 16.76 2.36 33.64
N GLN A 55 15.57 2.98 33.54
CA GLN A 55 15.04 3.45 32.25
C GLN A 55 15.97 4.49 31.60
N ILE A 56 16.27 4.33 30.31
CA ILE A 56 17.08 5.30 29.58
C ILE A 56 16.32 6.64 29.54
N PRO A 57 16.93 7.75 29.99
CA PRO A 57 16.27 9.04 29.94
C PRO A 57 16.08 9.49 28.47
N LEU A 58 14.91 10.06 28.17
CA LEU A 58 14.51 10.52 26.83
C LEU A 58 15.58 11.29 26.03
N PRO A 59 16.40 12.18 26.61
CA PRO A 59 17.44 12.88 25.86
C PRO A 59 18.48 11.92 25.25
N ILE A 60 18.82 10.84 25.95
CA ILE A 60 19.82 9.86 25.51
C ILE A 60 19.26 8.96 24.39
N ILE A 61 17.94 8.86 24.28
CA ILE A 61 17.27 8.20 23.15
C ILE A 61 17.26 9.13 21.93
N ILE A 62 16.83 10.39 22.12
CA ILE A 62 16.53 11.30 21.01
C ILE A 62 17.79 11.90 20.38
N ILE A 63 18.75 12.35 21.19
CA ILE A 63 19.96 13.05 20.73
C ILE A 63 20.78 12.23 19.71
N PRO A 64 21.18 10.97 19.99
CA PRO A 64 21.95 10.19 19.04
C PRO A 64 21.17 9.87 17.75
N LEU A 65 19.83 9.77 17.83
CA LEU A 65 18.99 9.50 16.66
C LEU A 65 18.93 10.70 15.71
N VAL A 66 18.77 11.91 16.25
CA VAL A 66 18.76 13.15 15.45
C VAL A 66 20.14 13.44 14.87
N ILE A 67 21.21 13.30 15.67
CA ILE A 67 22.58 13.51 15.22
C ILE A 67 22.99 12.46 14.17
N GLY A 68 22.69 11.18 14.41
CA GLY A 68 22.97 10.10 13.46
C GLY A 68 22.24 10.32 12.13
N PHE A 69 20.96 10.67 12.16
CA PHE A 69 20.17 10.91 10.95
C PHE A 69 20.70 12.11 10.14
N THR A 70 21.01 13.22 10.80
CA THR A 70 21.52 14.42 10.14
C THR A 70 22.89 14.19 9.50
N LEU A 71 23.81 13.51 10.21
CA LEU A 71 25.12 13.12 9.68
C LEU A 71 24.99 12.14 8.51
N TYR A 72 24.09 11.17 8.60
CA TYR A 72 23.84 10.19 7.54
C TYR A 72 23.39 10.87 6.25
N VAL A 73 22.39 11.76 6.32
CA VAL A 73 21.90 12.52 5.17
C VAL A 73 23.00 13.43 4.60
N TRP A 74 23.79 14.06 5.47
CA TRP A 74 24.88 14.93 5.06
C TRP A 74 25.98 14.17 4.31
N LEU A 75 26.40 13.02 4.81
CA LEU A 75 27.38 12.12 4.17
C LEU A 75 26.93 11.67 2.79
N ILE A 76 25.66 11.24 2.65
CA ILE A 76 25.11 10.81 1.36
C ILE A 76 25.03 11.99 0.37
N ARG A 77 24.69 13.19 0.83
CA ARG A 77 24.67 14.39 -0.02
C ARG A 77 26.07 14.77 -0.50
N LEU A 78 27.07 14.67 0.37
CA LEU A 78 28.47 14.95 0.04
C LEU A 78 29.04 13.93 -0.97
N GLY A 79 28.65 12.66 -0.82
CA GLY A 79 29.16 11.55 -1.63
C GLY A 79 28.36 11.23 -2.88
N LYS A 80 27.28 11.97 -3.18
CA LYS A 80 26.35 11.63 -4.27
C LYS A 80 27.08 11.59 -5.61
N ILE A 81 27.11 10.43 -6.24
CA ILE A 81 27.67 10.26 -7.58
C ILE A 81 26.80 11.04 -8.56
N SER A 82 27.35 12.10 -9.16
CA SER A 82 26.69 12.78 -10.27
C SER A 82 26.71 11.85 -11.48
N SER A 83 25.60 11.72 -12.22
CA SER A 83 25.42 10.78 -13.33
C SER A 83 26.37 10.95 -14.53
N SER A 84 27.40 11.80 -14.41
CA SER A 84 28.41 12.09 -15.43
C SER A 84 29.70 11.25 -15.29
N ASP A 85 29.84 10.43 -14.23
CA ASP A 85 31.14 9.84 -13.83
C ASP A 85 31.12 8.30 -13.75
N GLN A 86 30.31 7.65 -14.60
CA GLN A 86 30.41 6.20 -14.83
C GLN A 86 31.67 5.90 -15.68
N PRO A 87 32.52 4.92 -15.31
CA PRO A 87 33.71 4.59 -16.08
C PRO A 87 33.32 4.02 -17.45
N LYS A 88 33.87 4.59 -18.52
CA LYS A 88 33.94 3.91 -19.83
C LYS A 88 34.85 2.70 -19.67
N GLU A 89 34.28 1.50 -19.68
CA GLU A 89 35.08 0.29 -19.82
C GLU A 89 35.93 0.37 -21.09
N THR A 90 37.23 0.21 -20.91
CA THR A 90 38.24 0.20 -21.96
C THR A 90 38.24 -1.19 -22.58
N VAL A 91 37.68 -1.33 -23.79
CA VAL A 91 37.76 -2.57 -24.55
C VAL A 91 39.15 -2.63 -25.19
N GLN A 92 40.04 -3.44 -24.60
CA GLN A 92 41.31 -3.85 -25.20
C GLN A 92 41.06 -4.78 -26.39
N ASN A 93 41.72 -4.44 -27.50
CA ASN A 93 41.82 -5.25 -28.72
C ASN A 93 42.21 -6.70 -28.43
N SER A 94 41.37 -7.65 -28.85
CA SER A 94 41.74 -9.02 -29.16
C SER A 94 40.68 -9.62 -30.08
N GLN A 95 40.92 -9.60 -31.40
CA GLN A 95 40.33 -10.57 -32.32
C GLN A 95 41.00 -11.93 -32.04
N PRO A 96 40.29 -13.08 -32.09
CA PRO A 96 39.74 -13.56 -33.36
C PRO A 96 38.46 -14.43 -33.32
N LYS A 97 37.94 -14.62 -34.55
CA LYS A 97 37.18 -15.75 -35.10
C LYS A 97 35.65 -15.62 -35.16
N LEU A 98 35.18 -15.44 -36.41
CA LEU A 98 33.79 -15.57 -36.84
C LEU A 98 33.28 -16.98 -36.55
N GLU A 99 32.10 -17.05 -35.92
CA GLU A 99 31.15 -18.12 -36.20
C GLU A 99 29.72 -17.59 -35.99
N ASN A 100 28.90 -17.73 -37.04
CA ASN A 100 27.51 -17.30 -37.11
C ASN A 100 26.67 -17.98 -36.03
N ILE A 101 26.03 -17.20 -35.16
CA ILE A 101 24.79 -17.60 -34.50
C ILE A 101 23.87 -16.37 -34.48
N GLU A 102 22.68 -16.54 -35.05
CA GLU A 102 21.62 -15.55 -35.19
C GLU A 102 21.38 -14.70 -33.94
N GLN A 103 21.34 -13.38 -34.13
CA GLN A 103 20.87 -12.44 -33.12
C GLN A 103 19.33 -12.54 -33.01
N PRO A 104 18.75 -12.79 -31.82
CA PRO A 104 17.36 -12.46 -31.58
C PRO A 104 17.20 -10.93 -31.54
N PRO A 105 16.09 -10.35 -32.03
CA PRO A 105 15.96 -8.91 -32.19
C PRO A 105 15.89 -8.21 -30.82
N GLN A 106 16.85 -7.33 -30.57
CA GLN A 106 16.76 -6.32 -29.52
C GLN A 106 15.77 -5.22 -29.95
N ASP A 107 14.49 -5.39 -29.64
CA ASP A 107 13.54 -4.27 -29.60
C ASP A 107 13.43 -3.76 -28.16
N SER A 108 14.35 -2.88 -27.77
CA SER A 108 14.05 -1.90 -26.72
C SER A 108 13.31 -0.75 -27.40
N GLU A 109 11.97 -0.79 -27.37
CA GLU A 109 11.11 0.28 -27.90
C GLU A 109 11.40 1.62 -27.20
N LYS A 110 12.32 2.41 -27.77
CA LYS A 110 12.30 3.86 -27.63
C LYS A 110 11.05 4.36 -28.36
N ILE A 111 10.20 5.09 -27.65
CA ILE A 111 8.95 5.71 -28.14
C ILE A 111 9.23 6.35 -29.52
N ARG A 112 8.72 5.72 -30.59
CA ARG A 112 8.81 6.30 -31.94
C ARG A 112 7.86 7.50 -32.02
N PRO A 113 8.29 8.65 -32.56
CA PRO A 113 7.38 9.73 -32.90
C PRO A 113 6.31 9.22 -33.86
N ILE A 114 5.05 9.56 -33.60
CA ILE A 114 3.93 9.33 -34.52
C ILE A 114 4.29 9.95 -35.87
N THR A 115 4.25 9.17 -36.94
CA THR A 115 4.48 9.66 -38.31
C THR A 115 3.36 10.61 -38.74
N ALA A 116 3.62 11.52 -39.68
CA ALA A 116 2.60 12.48 -40.15
C ALA A 116 1.30 11.81 -40.65
N THR A 117 1.39 10.56 -41.11
CA THR A 117 0.25 9.71 -41.47
C THR A 117 -0.55 9.25 -40.25
N GLU A 118 0.13 8.83 -39.18
CA GLU A 118 -0.51 8.44 -37.92
C GLU A 118 -1.16 9.66 -37.22
N GLU A 119 -0.62 10.88 -37.35
CA GLU A 119 -1.30 12.09 -36.82
C GLU A 119 -2.64 12.34 -37.50
N LYS A 120 -2.72 12.15 -38.82
CA LYS A 120 -3.97 12.31 -39.56
C LYS A 120 -5.01 11.29 -39.08
N SER A 121 -4.62 10.03 -38.94
CA SER A 121 -5.50 8.98 -38.39
C SER A 121 -5.91 9.27 -36.94
N LEU A 122 -5.03 9.87 -36.14
CA LEU A 122 -5.37 10.31 -34.79
C LEU A 122 -6.43 11.41 -34.82
N ARG A 123 -6.30 12.42 -35.70
CA ARG A 123 -7.29 13.49 -35.85
C ARG A 123 -8.65 12.95 -36.30
N ASP A 124 -8.66 11.97 -37.19
CA ASP A 124 -9.88 11.30 -37.66
C ASP A 124 -10.60 10.53 -36.53
N CYS A 125 -9.88 10.13 -35.46
CA CYS A 125 -10.49 9.50 -34.29
C CYS A 125 -11.30 10.46 -33.40
N PHE A 126 -11.25 11.77 -33.64
CA PHE A 126 -11.98 12.81 -32.90
C PHE A 126 -13.07 13.47 -33.77
N PRO A 127 -14.30 12.91 -33.80
CA PRO A 127 -15.40 13.50 -34.55
C PRO A 127 -15.80 14.87 -33.99
N TRP A 128 -16.07 15.82 -34.88
CA TRP A 128 -16.49 17.18 -34.52
C TRP A 128 -17.72 17.24 -33.60
N GLU A 129 -18.67 16.32 -33.78
CA GLU A 129 -19.90 16.24 -32.97
C GLU A 129 -19.64 15.83 -31.51
N VAL A 130 -18.53 15.15 -31.27
CA VAL A 130 -18.18 14.56 -29.98
C VAL A 130 -17.17 15.46 -29.25
N TYR A 131 -16.07 15.76 -29.92
CA TYR A 131 -14.98 16.56 -29.37
C TYR A 131 -14.26 17.30 -30.49
N TYR A 132 -14.32 18.63 -30.43
CA TYR A 132 -13.57 19.45 -31.38
C TYR A 132 -12.11 19.55 -30.94
N LEU A 133 -11.25 18.76 -31.59
CA LEU A 133 -9.81 18.79 -31.40
C LEU A 133 -9.22 20.09 -31.96
N GLN A 134 -8.59 20.89 -31.10
CA GLN A 134 -7.99 22.17 -31.47
C GLN A 134 -6.48 22.03 -31.66
N ASN A 135 -5.79 21.54 -30.62
CA ASN A 135 -4.34 21.43 -30.59
C ASN A 135 -3.93 20.03 -30.16
N VAL A 136 -2.85 19.53 -30.78
CA VAL A 136 -2.19 18.28 -30.41
C VAL A 136 -0.79 18.64 -29.93
N ASP A 137 -0.57 18.51 -28.63
CA ASP A 137 0.68 18.87 -27.96
C ASP A 137 1.50 17.61 -27.67
N TYR A 138 2.65 17.48 -28.32
CA TYR A 138 3.58 16.39 -28.07
C TYR A 138 4.38 16.65 -26.79
N ARG A 139 4.40 15.67 -25.88
CA ARG A 139 5.21 15.67 -24.66
C ARG A 139 6.04 14.38 -24.58
N PRO A 140 7.15 14.38 -23.83
CA PRO A 140 8.03 13.20 -23.73
C PRO A 140 7.31 11.95 -23.19
N GLN A 141 6.26 12.14 -22.39
CA GLN A 141 5.51 11.07 -21.74
C GLN A 141 4.16 10.77 -22.43
N GLY A 142 3.83 11.41 -23.55
CA GLY A 142 2.57 11.19 -24.24
C GLY A 142 2.09 12.37 -25.09
N ILE A 143 0.92 12.20 -25.70
CA ILE A 143 0.31 13.17 -26.62
C ILE A 143 -0.91 13.77 -25.94
N LEU A 144 -0.95 15.09 -25.84
CA LEU A 144 -2.04 15.84 -25.24
C LEU A 144 -2.94 16.42 -26.35
N CYS A 145 -4.11 15.83 -26.51
CA CYS A 145 -5.16 16.27 -27.42
C CYS A 145 -6.08 17.26 -26.69
N ARG A 146 -5.92 18.57 -26.98
CA ARG A 146 -6.68 19.67 -26.38
C ARG A 146 -7.79 20.15 -27.31
N GLY A 147 -8.92 20.53 -26.73
CA GLY A 147 -10.11 20.81 -27.51
C GLY A 147 -11.33 21.18 -26.68
N LYS A 148 -12.49 21.19 -27.35
CA LYS A 148 -13.79 21.51 -26.74
C LYS A 148 -14.72 20.31 -26.79
N LEU A 149 -15.24 19.94 -25.63
CA LEU A 149 -16.27 18.91 -25.49
C LEU A 149 -17.59 19.42 -26.05
N ARG A 150 -18.27 18.62 -26.88
CA ARG A 150 -19.58 18.96 -27.48
C ARG A 150 -20.71 18.03 -27.08
N THR A 151 -20.37 16.94 -26.39
CA THR A 151 -21.32 15.97 -25.85
C THR A 151 -21.04 15.70 -24.38
N ALA A 152 -21.84 14.83 -23.75
CA ALA A 152 -21.60 14.41 -22.38
C ALA A 152 -20.21 13.75 -22.25
N PRO A 153 -19.44 14.07 -21.19
CA PRO A 153 -18.08 13.57 -20.98
C PRO A 153 -17.90 12.06 -21.15
N GLU A 154 -18.82 11.28 -20.60
CA GLU A 154 -18.78 9.83 -20.67
C GLU A 154 -18.99 9.31 -22.09
N LYS A 155 -19.92 9.92 -22.85
CA LYS A 155 -20.16 9.58 -24.25
C LYS A 155 -18.95 9.94 -25.11
N ALA A 156 -18.34 11.10 -24.84
CA ALA A 156 -17.12 11.53 -25.53
C ALA A 156 -15.97 10.57 -25.28
N TYR A 157 -15.68 10.27 -24.01
CA TYR A 157 -14.63 9.34 -23.62
C TYR A 157 -14.83 7.96 -24.26
N LYS A 158 -16.04 7.39 -24.18
CA LYS A 158 -16.34 6.07 -24.75
C LYS A 158 -16.20 6.03 -26.28
N SER A 159 -16.65 7.07 -26.98
CA SER A 159 -16.58 7.16 -28.44
C SER A 159 -15.13 7.29 -28.91
N ILE A 160 -14.38 8.23 -28.34
CA ILE A 160 -12.98 8.50 -28.69
C ILE A 160 -12.10 7.30 -28.34
N LYS A 161 -12.30 6.71 -27.15
CA LYS A 161 -11.60 5.49 -26.75
C LYS A 161 -11.78 4.37 -27.78
N LYS A 162 -13.02 4.10 -28.20
CA LYS A 162 -13.34 3.08 -29.20
C LYS A 162 -12.69 3.35 -30.55
N ASN A 163 -12.65 4.62 -30.99
CA ASN A 163 -12.05 4.99 -32.27
C ASN A 163 -10.52 4.79 -32.24
N ILE A 164 -9.87 5.24 -31.17
CA ILE A 164 -8.41 5.11 -31.02
C ILE A 164 -8.02 3.64 -30.86
N GLU A 165 -8.76 2.85 -30.05
CA GLU A 165 -8.52 1.39 -29.93
C GLU A 165 -8.67 0.67 -31.28
N LYS A 166 -9.58 1.12 -32.15
CA LYS A 166 -9.76 0.53 -33.50
C LYS A 166 -8.59 0.80 -34.44
N VAL A 167 -7.93 1.96 -34.30
CA VAL A 167 -6.86 2.40 -35.20
C VAL A 167 -5.47 2.05 -34.67
N PHE A 168 -5.26 2.23 -33.37
CA PHE A 168 -3.96 2.08 -32.71
C PHE A 168 -3.88 0.89 -31.75
N GLY A 169 -4.96 0.12 -31.58
CA GLY A 169 -4.99 -1.03 -30.68
C GLY A 169 -4.75 -0.64 -29.22
N ASP A 170 -4.04 -1.51 -28.49
CA ASP A 170 -3.65 -1.30 -27.08
C ASP A 170 -2.40 -0.43 -26.92
N ARG A 171 -1.86 0.17 -27.98
CA ARG A 171 -0.57 0.90 -27.99
C ARG A 171 -0.60 2.18 -27.15
N PHE A 172 -1.77 2.79 -26.97
CA PHE A 172 -1.95 4.00 -26.18
C PHE A 172 -3.01 3.82 -25.09
N LEU A 173 -2.64 4.18 -23.87
CA LEU A 173 -3.57 4.38 -22.79
C LEU A 173 -4.18 5.78 -22.91
N ILE A 174 -5.51 5.82 -22.98
CA ILE A 174 -6.26 7.06 -23.15
C ILE A 174 -6.79 7.49 -21.78
N LEU A 175 -6.33 8.65 -21.33
CA LEU A 175 -6.78 9.29 -20.10
C LEU A 175 -7.57 10.54 -20.46
N PHE A 176 -8.71 10.74 -19.81
CA PHE A 176 -9.52 11.94 -20.00
C PHE A 176 -9.56 12.75 -18.71
N GLN A 177 -9.15 14.02 -18.81
CA GLN A 177 -9.09 14.92 -17.67
C GLN A 177 -9.94 16.16 -17.92
N GLU A 178 -10.93 16.34 -17.05
CA GLU A 178 -11.69 17.59 -16.91
C GLU A 178 -11.02 18.44 -15.84
N GLY A 179 -10.62 19.66 -16.23
CA GLY A 179 -10.10 20.67 -15.31
C GLY A 179 -11.21 21.61 -14.87
N LEU A 180 -11.14 22.09 -13.62
CA LEU A 180 -12.02 23.15 -13.10
C LEU A 180 -11.66 24.53 -13.66
N GLN A 181 -10.41 24.71 -14.10
CA GLN A 181 -9.89 25.94 -14.74
C GLN A 181 -9.20 25.68 -16.09
N GLU A 182 -8.79 24.44 -16.36
CA GLU A 182 -8.13 24.04 -17.62
C GLU A 182 -9.13 23.41 -18.60
N LYS A 183 -8.94 23.68 -19.90
CA LYS A 183 -9.75 23.11 -20.99
C LYS A 183 -9.67 21.57 -20.96
N PRO A 184 -10.79 20.84 -21.18
CA PRO A 184 -10.79 19.38 -21.15
C PRO A 184 -9.83 18.83 -22.21
N PHE A 185 -9.00 17.86 -21.84
CA PHE A 185 -8.02 17.25 -22.73
C PHE A 185 -7.98 15.73 -22.61
N PHE A 186 -7.61 15.09 -23.71
CA PHE A 186 -7.29 13.68 -23.78
C PHE A 186 -5.79 13.51 -23.78
N ALA A 187 -5.25 12.71 -22.86
CA ALA A 187 -3.85 12.31 -22.86
C ALA A 187 -3.73 10.89 -23.39
N LEU A 188 -3.01 10.72 -24.51
CA LEU A 188 -2.59 9.43 -25.01
C LEU A 188 -1.19 9.17 -24.48
N VAL A 189 -1.09 8.29 -23.49
CA VAL A 189 0.18 7.86 -22.92
C VAL A 189 0.55 6.54 -23.60
N PRO A 190 1.79 6.34 -24.08
CA PRO A 190 2.21 5.03 -24.58
C PRO A 190 1.94 4.01 -23.49
N ASN A 191 1.25 2.93 -23.84
CA ASN A 191 0.88 1.90 -22.88
C ASN A 191 2.12 1.03 -22.61
N PRO A 192 2.82 1.14 -21.45
CA PRO A 192 3.97 0.29 -21.16
C PRO A 192 3.56 -1.18 -20.96
N TRP A 193 2.26 -1.46 -20.96
CA TRP A 193 1.66 -2.78 -20.85
C TRP A 193 0.97 -3.22 -22.15
N SER A 194 1.24 -2.59 -23.31
CA SER A 194 0.75 -3.08 -24.62
C SER A 194 1.51 -4.34 -25.02
N LYS A 195 1.20 -5.43 -24.35
CA LYS A 195 1.82 -6.73 -24.57
C LYS A 195 0.84 -7.67 -25.25
N ASN A 196 1.39 -8.62 -26.01
CA ASN A 196 0.62 -9.65 -26.70
C ASN A 196 -0.30 -10.43 -25.72
N GLU A 197 -1.43 -10.96 -26.21
CA GLU A 197 -2.43 -11.67 -25.37
C GLU A 197 -1.82 -12.78 -24.51
N SER A 198 -0.79 -13.48 -25.01
CA SER A 198 -0.05 -14.50 -24.26
C SER A 198 0.68 -13.94 -23.02
N GLU A 199 1.27 -12.75 -23.13
CA GLU A 199 1.93 -12.09 -21.99
C GLU A 199 0.90 -11.48 -21.02
N LYS A 200 -0.22 -10.96 -21.55
CA LYS A 200 -1.33 -10.41 -20.75
C LYS A 200 -1.93 -11.47 -19.82
N ASN A 201 -2.14 -12.69 -20.32
CA ASN A 201 -2.61 -13.81 -19.50
C ASN A 201 -1.59 -14.20 -18.42
N SER A 202 -0.29 -14.21 -18.73
CA SER A 202 0.76 -14.53 -17.76
C SER A 202 0.89 -13.47 -16.65
N ASP A 203 0.71 -12.19 -16.99
CA ASP A 203 0.77 -11.09 -16.03
C ASP A 203 -0.49 -11.04 -15.16
N GLU A 204 -1.68 -11.38 -15.69
CA GLU A 204 -2.90 -11.58 -14.90
C GLU A 204 -2.77 -12.73 -13.88
N GLU A 205 -2.16 -13.85 -14.28
CA GLU A 205 -1.88 -14.96 -13.39
C GLU A 205 -0.88 -14.56 -12.28
N LYS A 206 0.14 -13.78 -12.64
CA LYS A 206 1.13 -13.23 -11.71
C LYS A 206 0.56 -12.14 -10.78
N LEU A 207 -0.52 -11.48 -11.17
CA LEU A 207 -1.26 -10.50 -10.37
C LEU A 207 -2.13 -11.17 -9.31
N LYS A 208 -2.76 -12.29 -9.67
CA LYS A 208 -3.77 -12.95 -8.84
C LYS A 208 -3.21 -13.97 -7.86
N ARG A 209 -1.88 -14.18 -7.77
CA ARG A 209 -1.16 -15.14 -6.88
C ARG A 209 -2.00 -15.64 -5.69
N PRO A 210 -2.86 -16.65 -5.91
CA PRO A 210 -3.93 -16.94 -4.96
C PRO A 210 -3.38 -17.67 -3.74
N VAL A 211 -2.39 -18.52 -3.96
CA VAL A 211 -1.65 -19.22 -2.90
C VAL A 211 -0.97 -18.23 -1.95
N PHE A 212 -0.36 -17.17 -2.49
CA PHE A 212 0.29 -16.15 -1.67
C PHE A 212 -0.72 -15.35 -0.85
N ALA A 213 -1.83 -14.91 -1.48
CA ALA A 213 -2.91 -14.22 -0.78
C ALA A 213 -3.51 -15.09 0.33
N LEU A 214 -3.76 -16.36 0.05
CA LEU A 214 -4.30 -17.32 1.02
C LEU A 214 -3.33 -17.57 2.17
N THR A 215 -2.03 -17.69 1.89
CA THR A 215 -0.99 -17.85 2.92
C THR A 215 -0.97 -16.65 3.85
N LEU A 216 -1.02 -15.44 3.30
CA LEU A 216 -1.10 -14.22 4.10
C LEU A 216 -2.37 -14.15 4.93
N LEU A 217 -3.53 -14.49 4.36
CA LEU A 217 -4.80 -14.55 5.07
C LEU A 217 -4.75 -15.52 6.26
N LEU A 218 -4.21 -16.73 6.05
CA LEU A 218 -4.07 -17.73 7.11
C LEU A 218 -3.10 -17.28 8.20
N LEU A 219 -1.99 -16.65 7.81
CA LEU A 219 -1.04 -16.10 8.76
C LEU A 219 -1.67 -14.96 9.57
N THR A 220 -2.48 -14.11 8.94
CA THR A 220 -3.23 -13.06 9.62
C THR A 220 -4.26 -13.63 10.56
N LEU A 221 -5.04 -14.63 10.13
CA LEU A 221 -5.99 -15.34 10.98
C LEU A 221 -5.32 -15.87 12.26
N LEU A 222 -4.12 -16.43 12.13
CA LEU A 222 -3.35 -16.91 13.26
C LEU A 222 -2.95 -15.75 14.19
N THR A 223 -2.33 -14.69 13.67
CA THR A 223 -1.87 -13.56 14.50
C THR A 223 -3.01 -12.83 15.18
N THR A 224 -4.13 -12.60 14.49
CA THR A 224 -5.32 -11.97 15.06
C THR A 224 -6.03 -12.87 16.07
N THR A 225 -6.02 -14.19 15.90
CA THR A 225 -6.59 -15.13 16.89
C THR A 225 -5.75 -15.16 18.17
N ILE A 226 -4.42 -15.12 18.06
CA ILE A 226 -3.53 -15.01 19.23
C ILE A 226 -3.79 -13.72 19.99
N ILE A 227 -3.83 -12.58 19.29
CA ILE A 227 -4.13 -11.28 19.91
C ILE A 227 -5.53 -11.27 20.53
N GLY A 228 -6.53 -11.81 19.84
CA GLY A 228 -7.88 -11.96 20.38
C GLY A 228 -7.90 -12.75 21.68
N THR A 229 -7.13 -13.83 21.76
CA THR A 229 -7.11 -14.68 22.95
C THR A 229 -6.34 -14.05 24.11
N VAL A 230 -5.17 -13.48 23.84
CA VAL A 230 -4.29 -12.93 24.87
C VAL A 230 -4.76 -11.56 25.35
N ALA A 231 -5.10 -10.66 24.43
CA ALA A 231 -5.33 -9.26 24.75
C ALA A 231 -6.81 -8.89 24.87
N ILE A 232 -7.71 -9.57 24.15
CA ILE A 232 -9.15 -9.28 24.24
C ILE A 232 -9.83 -10.18 25.28
N VAL A 233 -9.62 -11.50 25.20
CA VAL A 233 -10.17 -12.45 26.19
C VAL A 233 -9.35 -12.47 27.50
N GLY A 234 -8.09 -12.04 27.48
CA GLY A 234 -7.25 -11.93 28.67
C GLY A 234 -6.60 -13.25 29.12
N VAL A 235 -6.43 -14.23 28.23
CA VAL A 235 -5.77 -15.50 28.56
C VAL A 235 -4.25 -15.29 28.62
N ALA A 236 -3.64 -15.64 29.76
CA ALA A 236 -2.18 -15.55 29.90
C ALA A 236 -1.45 -16.48 28.92
N GLN A 237 -0.31 -16.02 28.41
CA GLN A 237 0.47 -16.75 27.41
C GLN A 237 1.00 -18.10 27.94
N GLU A 238 1.26 -18.19 29.24
CA GLU A 238 1.66 -19.44 29.91
C GLU A 238 0.55 -20.50 29.83
N THR A 239 -0.71 -20.09 30.03
CA THR A 239 -1.87 -20.98 29.96
C THR A 239 -2.15 -21.48 28.55
N LEU A 240 -1.84 -20.68 27.53
CA LEU A 240 -1.94 -21.07 26.12
C LEU A 240 -0.92 -22.14 25.73
N ASN A 241 0.27 -22.13 26.32
CA ASN A 241 1.28 -23.15 26.09
C ASN A 241 0.86 -24.51 26.66
N THR A 242 0.10 -24.51 27.76
CA THR A 242 -0.41 -25.73 28.41
C THR A 242 -1.69 -26.25 27.77
N ASP A 243 -2.58 -25.36 27.32
CA ASP A 243 -3.84 -25.73 26.67
C ASP A 243 -4.06 -24.89 25.39
N PRO A 244 -3.56 -25.38 24.24
CA PRO A 244 -3.74 -24.71 22.96
C PRO A 244 -5.20 -24.59 22.51
N SER A 245 -6.13 -25.37 23.08
CA SER A 245 -7.54 -25.30 22.71
C SER A 245 -8.17 -23.94 23.05
N LEU A 246 -7.58 -23.21 24.00
CA LEU A 246 -7.99 -21.86 24.38
C LEU A 246 -7.85 -20.83 23.26
N LEU A 247 -7.03 -21.09 22.24
CA LEU A 247 -6.93 -20.23 21.04
C LEU A 247 -8.28 -20.06 20.33
N LEU A 248 -9.17 -21.05 20.43
CA LEU A 248 -10.51 -20.97 19.83
C LEU A 248 -11.35 -19.83 20.43
N LYS A 249 -11.04 -19.37 21.64
CA LYS A 249 -11.74 -18.23 22.27
C LYS A 249 -11.46 -16.90 21.57
N GLY A 250 -10.29 -16.72 20.94
CA GLY A 250 -9.98 -15.52 20.16
C GLY A 250 -10.51 -15.55 18.72
N LEU A 251 -11.07 -16.67 18.28
CA LEU A 251 -11.53 -16.87 16.91
C LEU A 251 -12.69 -15.92 16.50
N PRO A 252 -13.70 -15.63 17.34
CA PRO A 252 -14.74 -14.65 17.02
C PRO A 252 -14.19 -13.25 16.73
N TYR A 253 -13.21 -12.78 17.52
CA TYR A 253 -12.52 -11.50 17.28
C TYR A 253 -11.83 -11.50 15.90
N SER A 254 -11.04 -12.55 15.65
CA SER A 254 -10.30 -12.69 14.40
C SER A 254 -11.22 -12.74 13.18
N LEU A 255 -12.31 -13.50 13.26
CA LEU A 255 -13.30 -13.59 12.17
C LEU A 255 -13.98 -12.26 11.92
N GLY A 256 -14.40 -11.54 12.97
CA GLY A 256 -15.02 -10.22 12.83
C GLY A 256 -14.08 -9.23 12.15
N LEU A 257 -12.84 -9.13 12.63
CA LEU A 257 -11.84 -8.21 12.09
C LEU A 257 -11.48 -8.52 10.63
N ILE A 258 -11.18 -9.79 10.31
CA ILE A 258 -10.84 -10.21 8.95
C ILE A 258 -12.02 -10.05 8.00
N THR A 259 -13.26 -10.28 8.46
CA THR A 259 -14.45 -10.10 7.62
C THR A 259 -14.63 -8.64 7.23
N ILE A 260 -14.48 -7.71 8.18
CA ILE A 260 -14.60 -6.26 7.92
C ILE A 260 -13.50 -5.79 6.96
N LEU A 261 -12.24 -6.10 7.25
CA LEU A 261 -11.10 -5.72 6.41
C LEU A 261 -11.14 -6.39 5.03
N GLY A 262 -11.51 -7.67 5.01
CA GLY A 262 -11.64 -8.44 3.79
C GLY A 262 -12.71 -7.87 2.87
N ILE A 263 -13.89 -7.54 3.41
CA ILE A 263 -14.96 -6.95 2.60
C ILE A 263 -14.61 -5.52 2.17
N HIS A 264 -13.93 -4.74 3.02
CA HIS A 264 -13.41 -3.42 2.65
C HIS A 264 -12.51 -3.49 1.40
N GLU A 265 -11.50 -4.36 1.42
CA GLU A 265 -10.58 -4.53 0.28
C GLU A 265 -11.24 -5.24 -0.92
N LEU A 266 -12.16 -6.18 -0.68
CA LEU A 266 -12.92 -6.82 -1.75
C LEU A 266 -13.82 -5.82 -2.48
N SER A 267 -14.39 -4.84 -1.78
CA SER A 267 -15.18 -3.77 -2.41
C SER A 267 -14.31 -2.88 -3.30
N HIS A 268 -13.08 -2.58 -2.89
CA HIS A 268 -12.10 -1.95 -3.79
C HIS A 268 -11.81 -2.85 -5.00
N TYR A 269 -11.56 -4.14 -4.79
CA TYR A 269 -11.23 -5.10 -5.84
C TYR A 269 -12.37 -5.24 -6.88
N PHE A 270 -13.60 -5.49 -6.44
CA PHE A 270 -14.75 -5.67 -7.35
C PHE A 270 -15.03 -4.40 -8.17
N THR A 271 -14.87 -3.23 -7.55
CA THR A 271 -15.04 -1.94 -8.25
C THR A 271 -13.92 -1.72 -9.27
N ALA A 272 -12.67 -2.06 -8.92
CA ALA A 272 -11.55 -1.99 -9.85
C ALA A 272 -11.73 -2.96 -11.05
N VAL A 273 -12.17 -4.19 -10.80
CA VAL A 273 -12.50 -5.18 -11.85
C VAL A 273 -13.62 -4.65 -12.75
N ARG A 274 -14.67 -4.05 -12.17
CA ARG A 274 -15.78 -3.43 -12.94
C ARG A 274 -15.31 -2.32 -13.88
N TYR A 275 -14.24 -1.61 -13.51
CA TYR A 275 -13.60 -0.57 -14.31
C TYR A 275 -12.45 -1.09 -15.20
N LYS A 276 -12.21 -2.40 -15.24
CA LYS A 276 -11.11 -3.05 -15.98
C LYS A 276 -9.73 -2.54 -15.56
N ILE A 277 -9.57 -2.21 -14.28
CA ILE A 277 -8.30 -1.81 -13.68
C ILE A 277 -7.61 -3.09 -13.19
N ALA A 278 -6.41 -3.37 -13.70
CA ALA A 278 -5.61 -4.50 -13.25
C ALA A 278 -5.20 -4.31 -11.78
N THR A 279 -5.61 -5.25 -10.93
CA THR A 279 -5.39 -5.22 -9.47
C THR A 279 -4.99 -6.59 -8.96
N THR A 280 -4.29 -6.62 -7.82
CA THR A 280 -4.01 -7.87 -7.10
C THR A 280 -5.21 -8.31 -6.28
N LEU A 281 -5.20 -9.56 -5.82
CA LEU A 281 -6.07 -9.99 -4.74
C LEU A 281 -5.73 -9.21 -3.44
N PRO A 282 -6.67 -9.14 -2.48
CA PRO A 282 -6.40 -8.56 -1.16
C PRO A 282 -5.25 -9.29 -0.45
N TYR A 283 -4.24 -8.54 -0.05
CA TYR A 283 -3.12 -9.04 0.73
C TYR A 283 -3.24 -8.51 2.16
N PHE A 284 -3.38 -9.43 3.11
CA PHE A 284 -3.38 -9.10 4.53
C PHE A 284 -1.94 -8.97 5.04
N ILE A 285 -1.72 -8.07 6.00
CA ILE A 285 -0.40 -7.81 6.60
C ILE A 285 -0.41 -8.34 8.04
N PRO A 286 0.01 -9.61 8.25
CA PRO A 286 0.00 -10.23 9.58
C PRO A 286 1.08 -9.65 10.48
N ILE A 287 0.71 -9.32 11.71
CA ILE A 287 1.62 -8.76 12.70
C ILE A 287 1.27 -9.29 14.09
N PRO A 288 2.24 -9.77 14.89
CA PRO A 288 1.98 -10.38 16.19
C PRO A 288 1.79 -9.35 17.33
N PHE A 289 1.41 -8.12 17.02
CA PHE A 289 1.19 -7.04 17.99
C PHE A 289 0.05 -6.12 17.52
N PHE A 290 -0.33 -5.14 18.35
CA PHE A 290 -1.48 -4.27 18.11
C PHE A 290 -2.77 -5.09 17.91
N LEU A 291 -3.50 -4.91 16.81
CA LEU A 291 -4.73 -5.65 16.49
C LEU A 291 -4.48 -7.04 15.89
N GLY A 292 -3.23 -7.48 15.76
CA GLY A 292 -2.88 -8.74 15.09
C GLY A 292 -2.70 -8.60 13.56
N THR A 293 -2.89 -7.40 13.02
CA THR A 293 -2.73 -7.06 11.61
C THR A 293 -2.54 -5.56 11.42
N PHE A 294 -1.83 -5.13 10.37
CA PHE A 294 -1.86 -3.73 9.91
C PHE A 294 -3.01 -3.43 8.95
N GLY A 295 -3.83 -4.44 8.64
CA GLY A 295 -4.91 -4.33 7.68
C GLY A 295 -4.65 -5.21 6.46
N ALA A 296 -5.38 -4.90 5.40
CA ALA A 296 -5.22 -5.50 4.10
C ALA A 296 -5.11 -4.41 3.03
N PHE A 297 -4.55 -4.74 1.88
CA PHE A 297 -4.49 -3.82 0.75
C PHE A 297 -4.60 -4.56 -0.57
N ILE A 298 -5.12 -3.87 -1.58
CA ILE A 298 -4.96 -4.25 -2.98
C ILE A 298 -3.90 -3.37 -3.66
N GLN A 299 -3.15 -3.94 -4.60
CA GLN A 299 -2.22 -3.17 -5.42
C GLN A 299 -2.83 -2.92 -6.79
N MET A 300 -3.08 -1.65 -7.12
CA MET A 300 -3.43 -1.23 -8.48
C MET A 300 -2.18 -1.22 -9.36
N LYS A 301 -2.21 -1.98 -10.46
CA LYS A 301 -1.10 -2.05 -11.43
C LYS A 301 -1.42 -1.39 -12.76
N ALA A 302 -2.69 -1.07 -13.00
CA ALA A 302 -3.11 -0.26 -14.13
C ALA A 302 -3.54 1.15 -13.68
N PRO A 303 -3.34 2.17 -14.52
CA PRO A 303 -3.82 3.51 -14.27
C PRO A 303 -5.34 3.59 -14.34
N VAL A 304 -5.90 4.51 -13.55
CA VAL A 304 -7.35 4.71 -13.45
C VAL A 304 -7.85 5.50 -14.68
N PRO A 305 -8.90 5.04 -15.37
CA PRO A 305 -9.28 5.59 -16.69
C PRO A 305 -9.84 7.02 -16.66
N HIS A 306 -10.58 7.39 -15.60
CA HIS A 306 -11.21 8.70 -15.45
C HIS A 306 -11.54 8.99 -13.99
N ARG A 307 -11.82 10.26 -13.65
CA ARG A 307 -12.10 10.71 -12.27
C ARG A 307 -13.26 9.97 -11.59
N LYS A 308 -14.32 9.62 -12.31
CA LYS A 308 -15.43 8.84 -11.73
C LYS A 308 -15.00 7.45 -11.26
N ALA A 309 -14.16 6.75 -12.02
CA ALA A 309 -13.65 5.44 -11.63
C ALA A 309 -12.75 5.57 -10.39
N LEU A 310 -11.96 6.64 -10.30
CA LEU A 310 -11.16 6.93 -9.11
C LEU A 310 -12.03 7.13 -7.88
N PHE A 311 -13.10 7.92 -8.01
CA PHE A 311 -14.04 8.19 -6.94
C PHE A 311 -14.76 6.92 -6.48
N ASP A 312 -15.33 6.16 -7.43
CA ASP A 312 -16.07 4.94 -7.13
C ASP A 312 -15.18 3.89 -6.44
N VAL A 313 -13.96 3.68 -6.95
CA VAL A 313 -13.00 2.77 -6.30
C VAL A 313 -12.67 3.27 -4.91
N ALA A 314 -12.40 4.57 -4.71
CA ALA A 314 -12.03 5.12 -3.41
C ALA A 314 -13.14 4.98 -2.36
N VAL A 315 -14.41 5.17 -2.75
CA VAL A 315 -15.55 5.12 -1.83
C VAL A 315 -16.05 3.69 -1.59
N ALA A 316 -15.83 2.77 -2.53
CA ALA A 316 -16.33 1.40 -2.44
C ALA A 316 -15.83 0.66 -1.18
N GLY A 317 -14.55 0.78 -0.82
CA GLY A 317 -13.99 0.11 0.36
C GLY A 317 -14.64 0.56 1.67
N PRO A 318 -14.62 1.86 2.00
CA PRO A 318 -15.29 2.39 3.18
C PRO A 318 -16.77 2.03 3.26
N LEU A 319 -17.52 2.11 2.15
CA LEU A 319 -18.93 1.73 2.13
C LEU A 319 -19.14 0.23 2.38
N GLY A 320 -18.36 -0.63 1.72
CA GLY A 320 -18.43 -2.08 1.89
C GLY A 320 -18.13 -2.49 3.32
N GLY A 321 -17.04 -1.97 3.88
CA GLY A 321 -16.69 -2.19 5.29
C GLY A 321 -17.80 -1.70 6.23
N PHE A 322 -18.31 -0.49 6.03
CA PHE A 322 -19.37 0.08 6.87
C PHE A 322 -20.66 -0.75 6.87
N ILE A 323 -21.11 -1.20 5.70
CA ILE A 323 -22.32 -2.03 5.56
C ILE A 323 -22.20 -3.33 6.36
N VAL A 324 -21.01 -3.92 6.41
CA VAL A 324 -20.74 -5.17 7.14
C VAL A 324 -20.54 -4.94 8.63
N THR A 325 -19.92 -3.81 9.00
CA THR A 325 -19.72 -3.45 10.41
C THR A 325 -21.04 -3.29 11.15
N ILE A 326 -22.08 -2.72 10.53
CA ILE A 326 -23.40 -2.54 11.19
C ILE A 326 -24.00 -3.85 11.74
N PRO A 327 -24.25 -4.90 10.93
CA PRO A 327 -24.83 -6.14 11.43
C PRO A 327 -23.91 -6.87 12.40
N LEU A 328 -22.58 -6.85 12.17
CA LEU A 328 -21.63 -7.44 13.12
C LEU A 328 -21.63 -6.72 14.47
N LEU A 329 -21.78 -5.39 14.45
CA LEU A 329 -21.86 -4.58 15.65
C LEU A 329 -23.16 -4.85 16.42
N ILE A 330 -24.30 -4.91 15.72
CA ILE A 330 -25.60 -5.28 16.30
C ILE A 330 -25.50 -6.66 16.96
N TRP A 331 -24.90 -7.63 16.27
CA TRP A 331 -24.66 -8.97 16.79
C TRP A 331 -23.76 -8.93 18.03
N GLY A 332 -22.64 -8.20 17.97
CA GLY A 332 -21.70 -8.06 19.09
C GLY A 332 -22.36 -7.47 20.33
N ILE A 333 -23.15 -6.40 20.17
CA ILE A 333 -23.90 -5.77 21.27
C ILE A 333 -24.89 -6.77 21.90
N SER A 334 -25.54 -7.62 21.09
CA SER A 334 -26.51 -8.59 21.60
C SER A 334 -25.89 -9.69 22.44
N LEU A 335 -24.58 -9.95 22.28
CA LEU A 335 -23.84 -10.96 23.03
C LEU A 335 -23.04 -10.39 24.19
N SER A 336 -22.89 -9.08 24.26
CA SER A 336 -22.04 -8.42 25.26
C SER A 336 -22.77 -8.15 26.57
N ASP A 337 -22.02 -8.21 27.66
CA ASP A 337 -22.46 -7.80 28.98
C ASP A 337 -22.25 -6.30 29.19
N ILE A 338 -23.15 -5.70 29.98
CA ILE A 338 -23.14 -4.28 30.31
C ILE A 338 -22.36 -4.10 31.62
N VAL A 339 -21.12 -3.62 31.52
CA VAL A 339 -20.23 -3.42 32.68
C VAL A 339 -19.95 -1.92 32.86
N PRO A 340 -19.92 -1.39 34.10
CA PRO A 340 -19.55 0.01 34.32
C PRO A 340 -18.15 0.33 33.76
N LEU A 341 -17.94 1.56 33.26
CA LEU A 341 -16.61 2.01 32.78
C LEU A 341 -15.56 1.71 33.87
N PRO A 342 -14.45 1.01 33.56
CA PRO A 342 -13.37 0.82 34.51
C PRO A 342 -12.77 2.18 34.87
N THR A 343 -12.57 2.43 36.16
CA THR A 343 -12.03 3.68 36.72
C THR A 343 -10.50 3.80 36.59
N VAL A 344 -9.86 2.77 36.04
CA VAL A 344 -8.40 2.68 35.89
C VAL A 344 -8.08 2.75 34.40
N GLU A 345 -7.15 3.64 34.02
CA GLU A 345 -6.50 3.69 32.70
C GLU A 345 -5.67 2.42 32.47
N SER A 346 -6.31 1.25 32.39
CA SER A 346 -5.66 0.07 31.84
C SER A 346 -5.49 0.34 30.35
N ALA A 347 -4.24 0.38 29.88
CA ALA A 347 -3.85 0.52 28.48
C ALA A 347 -4.41 -0.65 27.66
N SER A 348 -5.70 -0.59 27.36
CA SER A 348 -6.36 -1.50 26.44
C SER A 348 -5.95 -1.14 25.02
N LEU A 349 -5.72 -2.14 24.18
CA LEU A 349 -5.40 -1.98 22.76
C LEU A 349 -6.47 -1.19 21.98
N LEU A 350 -7.69 -1.12 22.53
CA LEU A 350 -8.79 -0.33 22.02
C LEU A 350 -9.05 0.84 22.98
N ASN A 351 -9.28 2.04 22.43
CA ASN A 351 -9.72 3.15 23.26
C ASN A 351 -11.10 2.82 23.84
N VAL A 352 -11.14 2.48 25.13
CA VAL A 352 -12.36 2.03 25.82
C VAL A 352 -13.41 3.14 25.88
N GLU A 353 -13.00 4.40 25.77
CA GLU A 353 -13.89 5.56 25.63
C GLU A 353 -14.64 5.55 24.29
N ALA A 354 -14.07 4.98 23.24
CA ALA A 354 -14.74 4.84 21.94
C ALA A 354 -15.87 3.78 21.97
N LEU A 355 -15.90 2.92 23.00
CA LEU A 355 -17.00 1.99 23.26
C LEU A 355 -18.10 2.58 24.15
N ASP A 356 -18.00 3.85 24.55
CA ASP A 356 -19.09 4.53 25.23
C ASP A 356 -20.10 5.08 24.19
N PRO A 357 -21.37 4.63 24.21
CA PRO A 357 -22.39 5.05 23.26
C PRO A 357 -22.64 6.56 23.24
N ARG A 358 -22.26 7.30 24.29
CA ARG A 358 -22.49 8.75 24.38
C ARG A 358 -21.62 9.58 23.43
N PHE A 359 -20.47 9.04 22.98
CA PHE A 359 -19.58 9.77 22.07
C PHE A 359 -20.01 9.71 20.59
N SER A 360 -20.90 8.79 20.22
CA SER A 360 -21.34 8.62 18.83
C SER A 360 -22.85 8.45 18.76
N PHE A 361 -23.52 9.42 18.11
CA PHE A 361 -24.97 9.39 17.90
C PHE A 361 -25.44 8.12 17.18
N LEU A 362 -24.70 7.68 16.16
CA LEU A 362 -25.01 6.46 15.41
C LEU A 362 -24.89 5.22 16.31
N PHE A 363 -23.82 5.14 17.09
CA PHE A 363 -23.60 4.02 18.00
C PHE A 363 -24.67 4.00 19.11
N ALA A 364 -25.05 5.15 19.67
CA ALA A 364 -26.14 5.27 20.62
C ALA A 364 -27.48 4.76 20.06
N ILE A 365 -27.80 5.08 18.81
CA ILE A 365 -29.02 4.58 18.14
C ILE A 365 -28.98 3.07 18.01
N LEU A 366 -27.85 2.51 17.55
CA LEU A 366 -27.71 1.06 17.39
C LEU A 366 -27.83 0.33 18.73
N VAL A 367 -27.16 0.84 19.76
CA VAL A 367 -27.24 0.32 21.13
C VAL A 367 -28.69 0.38 21.65
N LYS A 368 -29.36 1.52 21.49
CA LYS A 368 -30.77 1.67 21.89
C LYS A 368 -31.70 0.73 21.12
N LEU A 369 -31.42 0.49 19.85
CA LEU A 369 -32.20 -0.43 19.01
C LEU A 369 -32.07 -1.88 19.48
N VAL A 370 -30.89 -2.28 19.96
CA VAL A 370 -30.64 -3.65 20.46
C VAL A 370 -31.12 -3.84 21.89
N LEU A 371 -30.84 -2.89 22.80
CA LEU A 371 -31.10 -3.02 24.24
C LEU A 371 -32.45 -2.45 24.69
N GLY A 372 -33.15 -1.71 23.83
CA GLY A 372 -34.47 -1.18 24.10
C GLY A 372 -34.52 -0.32 25.37
N SER A 373 -35.44 -0.66 26.28
CA SER A 373 -35.67 0.04 27.55
C SER A 373 -34.61 -0.24 28.62
N SER A 374 -33.76 -1.25 28.44
CA SER A 374 -32.69 -1.60 29.39
C SER A 374 -31.50 -0.63 29.31
N PHE A 375 -31.45 0.21 28.26
CA PHE A 375 -30.46 1.27 28.12
C PHE A 375 -30.84 2.50 28.96
N VAL A 376 -30.25 2.63 30.15
CA VAL A 376 -30.38 3.82 30.99
C VAL A 376 -29.22 4.78 30.67
N ALA A 377 -29.52 5.87 29.98
CA ALA A 377 -28.54 6.85 29.46
C ALA A 377 -27.66 7.54 30.53
N GLU A 378 -28.01 7.41 31.82
CA GLU A 378 -27.33 8.10 32.92
C GLU A 378 -26.13 7.33 33.50
N LYS A 379 -25.92 6.06 33.17
CA LYS A 379 -24.82 5.26 33.72
C LYS A 379 -23.74 4.99 32.67
N PRO A 380 -22.45 5.24 33.00
CA PRO A 380 -21.33 4.92 32.12
C PRO A 380 -21.17 3.40 32.00
N PHE A 381 -21.39 2.84 30.81
CA PHE A 381 -21.25 1.41 30.56
C PHE A 381 -20.42 1.12 29.30
N ILE A 382 -19.74 -0.03 29.30
CA ILE A 382 -19.00 -0.61 28.18
C ILE A 382 -19.56 -1.98 27.89
N PHE A 383 -19.53 -2.34 26.60
CA PHE A 383 -19.82 -3.69 26.13
C PHE A 383 -18.55 -4.52 26.16
N ILE A 384 -18.54 -5.56 26.98
CA ILE A 384 -17.44 -6.54 27.06
C ILE A 384 -18.04 -7.91 26.69
N LEU A 385 -17.26 -8.70 25.95
CA LEU A 385 -17.62 -10.03 25.46
C LEU A 385 -16.77 -11.10 26.14
#